data_AF-A0A915LQR5-F1
#
_entry.id   AF-A0A915LQR5-F1
#
_cell.length_a   1.000
_cell.length_b   1.000
_cell.length_c   1.000
_cell.angle_alpha   90.00
_cell.angle_beta   90.00
_cell.angle_gamma   90.00
#
_symmetry.space_group_name_H-M   'P 1'
#
loop_
_entity.id
_entity.type
_entity.pdbx_description
1 polymer ?
#
loop_
_entity_poly.entity_id
_entity_poly.type
_entity_poly.pdbx_seq_one_letter_code
_entity_poly.pdbx_strand_id
1 'polypeptide(L)'
;MLMGIESWIALGAQKIIFPIQSASADTVLILKEYERIGIVHLRKWPKWPLLSDVNPNGLVLSRGIEESHVNCLHFVKPFAEMVVFTDIDDMLMPLDPMRIHSGVNIEILRSLFREHPNAGSLLFEHRDFVPPETAPGELYQSLADFNFSFLHQTRWKTKCKIWRMKTRVVVNASRVDSVNMHETGIHRFGYSQVRVPCRRAHFYHLRHSFKNIALNEWPIKLDLLQYKLEQQWQLRLNFNFTKIATETKLTRSSFESFADFDNCMIAINEEHWSLRVSRCLTPHVCYSRMAR
;
A
#
# COMPACT_ATOMS: atom_id res chain seq x y z
N MET A 1 -7.33 -0.51 -1.25
CA MET A 1 -7.31 -1.21 0.05
C MET A 1 -7.38 -2.73 -0.09
N LEU A 2 -8.52 -3.31 -0.49
CA LEU A 2 -8.72 -4.77 -0.51
C LEU A 2 -7.64 -5.48 -1.31
N MET A 3 -7.30 -4.97 -2.50
CA MET A 3 -6.23 -5.52 -3.32
C MET A 3 -4.87 -5.56 -2.62
N GLY A 4 -4.47 -4.53 -1.89
CA GLY A 4 -3.23 -4.56 -1.11
C GLY A 4 -3.25 -5.61 -0.01
N ILE A 5 -4.30 -5.62 0.81
CA ILE A 5 -4.45 -6.58 1.92
C ILE A 5 -4.45 -8.02 1.38
N GLU A 6 -5.31 -8.31 0.41
CA GLU A 6 -5.45 -9.66 -0.16
C GLU A 6 -4.16 -10.13 -0.83
N SER A 7 -3.45 -9.23 -1.52
CA SER A 7 -2.18 -9.54 -2.18
C SER A 7 -1.07 -9.86 -1.18
N TRP A 8 -0.90 -9.04 -0.14
CA TRP A 8 0.09 -9.31 0.88
C TRP A 8 -0.15 -10.66 1.54
N ILE A 9 -1.40 -10.98 1.89
CA ILE A 9 -1.76 -12.28 2.47
C ILE A 9 -1.49 -13.41 1.49
N ALA A 10 -1.96 -13.27 0.25
CA ALA A 10 -1.84 -14.30 -0.77
C ALA A 10 -0.37 -14.68 -1.05
N LEU A 11 0.55 -13.71 -0.93
CA LEU A 11 1.96 -13.85 -1.25
C LEU A 11 2.85 -14.14 -0.04
N GLY A 12 2.29 -14.17 1.19
CA GLY A 12 2.95 -14.73 2.37
C GLY A 12 2.95 -13.85 3.63
N ALA A 13 2.31 -12.69 3.66
CA ALA A 13 2.20 -11.90 4.87
C ALA A 13 1.35 -12.63 5.92
N GLN A 14 1.89 -12.77 7.13
CA GLN A 14 1.22 -13.45 8.25
C GLN A 14 0.37 -12.51 9.10
N LYS A 15 0.78 -11.24 9.18
CA LYS A 15 0.11 -10.17 9.93
C LYS A 15 0.29 -8.85 9.19
N ILE A 16 -0.73 -7.99 9.23
CA ILE A 16 -0.66 -6.63 8.70
C ILE A 16 -1.04 -5.66 9.82
N ILE A 17 -0.15 -4.72 10.13
CA ILE A 17 -0.37 -3.73 11.19
C ILE A 17 -0.79 -2.41 10.54
N PHE A 18 -1.94 -1.87 10.95
CA PHE A 18 -2.42 -0.58 10.48
C PHE A 18 -2.41 0.45 11.61
N PRO A 19 -1.41 1.35 11.65
CA PRO A 19 -1.52 2.60 12.39
C PRO A 19 -2.65 3.43 11.77
N ILE A 20 -3.74 3.63 12.50
CA ILE A 20 -4.92 4.34 12.01
C ILE A 20 -5.15 5.61 12.81
N GLN A 21 -4.93 6.75 12.17
CA GLN A 21 -5.33 8.06 12.71
C GLN A 21 -6.76 8.39 12.27
N SER A 22 -7.07 8.19 10.99
CA SER A 22 -8.42 8.34 10.41
C SER A 22 -8.59 7.53 9.15
N ALA A 23 -9.80 7.02 8.94
CA ALA A 23 -10.27 6.45 7.69
C ALA A 23 -11.80 6.61 7.59
N SER A 24 -12.39 6.29 6.44
CA SER A 24 -13.85 6.25 6.31
C SER A 24 -14.46 5.18 7.22
N ALA A 25 -15.74 5.35 7.58
CA ALA A 25 -16.46 4.37 8.40
C ALA A 25 -16.42 2.97 7.77
N ASP A 26 -16.63 2.89 6.45
CA ASP A 26 -16.58 1.64 5.68
C ASP A 26 -15.20 0.99 5.70
N THR A 27 -14.15 1.80 5.57
CA THR A 27 -12.76 1.31 5.67
C THR A 27 -12.52 0.70 7.04
N VAL A 28 -12.91 1.38 8.11
CA VAL A 28 -12.76 0.88 9.49
C VAL A 28 -13.58 -0.40 9.69
N LEU A 29 -14.79 -0.46 9.13
CA LEU A 29 -15.66 -1.63 9.24
C LEU A 29 -15.03 -2.87 8.58
N ILE A 30 -14.52 -2.73 7.35
CA ILE A 30 -13.82 -3.80 6.63
C ILE A 30 -12.56 -4.23 7.38
N LEU A 31 -11.76 -3.27 7.85
CA LEU A 31 -10.53 -3.54 8.58
C LEU A 31 -10.78 -4.29 9.90
N LYS A 32 -11.89 -4.01 10.58
CA LYS A 32 -12.30 -4.74 11.79
C LYS A 32 -12.64 -6.20 11.51
N GLU A 33 -13.20 -6.52 10.35
CA GLU A 33 -13.42 -7.93 9.98
C GLU A 33 -12.10 -8.67 9.76
N TYR A 34 -11.11 -8.03 9.14
CA TYR A 34 -9.75 -8.59 9.06
C TYR A 34 -9.08 -8.73 10.43
N GLU A 35 -9.33 -7.80 11.35
CA GLU A 35 -8.82 -7.86 12.71
C GLU A 35 -9.46 -8.99 13.51
N ARG A 36 -10.78 -9.18 13.37
CA ARG A 36 -11.55 -10.26 14.02
C ARG A 36 -11.00 -11.65 13.68
N ILE A 37 -10.53 -11.84 12.45
CA ILE A 37 -9.93 -13.11 11.99
C ILE A 37 -8.41 -13.17 12.21
N GLY A 38 -7.85 -12.17 12.90
CA GLY A 38 -6.45 -12.15 13.31
C GLY A 38 -5.46 -11.87 12.18
N ILE A 39 -5.87 -11.36 11.03
CA ILE A 39 -4.96 -11.03 9.93
C ILE A 39 -4.42 -9.62 10.08
N VAL A 40 -5.31 -8.69 10.42
CA VAL A 40 -5.00 -7.29 10.64
C VAL A 40 -4.89 -7.02 12.15
N HIS A 41 -4.06 -6.05 12.54
CA HIS A 41 -4.09 -5.46 13.86
C HIS A 41 -4.16 -3.94 13.73
N LEU A 42 -5.24 -3.35 14.25
CA LEU A 42 -5.49 -1.92 14.19
C LEU A 42 -4.86 -1.25 15.41
N ARG A 43 -3.94 -0.32 15.14
CA ARG A 43 -3.31 0.50 16.17
C ARG A 43 -3.79 1.93 16.03
N LYS A 44 -4.64 2.36 16.96
CA LYS A 44 -5.09 3.76 16.98
C LYS A 44 -3.89 4.68 17.12
N TRP A 45 -3.73 5.60 16.18
CA TRP A 45 -2.69 6.62 16.21
C TRP A 45 -3.28 7.92 16.76
N PRO A 46 -2.63 8.59 17.71
CA PRO A 46 -3.18 9.77 18.35
C PRO A 46 -3.44 10.90 17.35
N LYS A 47 -4.52 11.64 17.61
CA LYS A 47 -4.77 12.94 16.99
C LYS A 47 -4.47 14.01 18.01
N TRP A 48 -3.73 15.02 17.59
CA TRP A 48 -3.54 16.22 18.40
C TRP A 48 -4.83 17.03 18.41
N PRO A 49 -5.15 17.71 19.54
CA PRO A 49 -6.32 18.58 19.60
C PRO A 49 -6.24 19.65 18.50
N LEU A 50 -7.38 19.95 17.88
CA LEU A 50 -7.49 21.04 16.92
C LEU A 50 -7.46 22.36 17.70
N LEU A 51 -6.48 23.21 17.38
CA LEU A 51 -6.41 24.57 17.92
C LEU A 51 -7.24 25.49 17.03
N SER A 52 -7.68 26.63 17.57
CA SER A 52 -8.62 27.55 16.90
C SER A 52 -8.11 28.11 15.57
N ASP A 53 -6.80 28.19 15.40
CA ASP A 53 -6.10 28.82 14.27
C ASP A 53 -5.20 27.83 13.49
N VAL A 54 -4.90 26.67 14.08
CA VAL A 54 -3.99 25.67 13.50
C VAL A 54 -4.57 24.27 13.67
N ASN A 55 -4.64 23.52 12.55
CA ASN A 55 -4.79 22.07 12.60
C ASN A 55 -3.41 21.42 12.62
N PRO A 56 -2.86 21.04 13.79
CA PRO A 56 -1.54 20.44 13.88
C PRO A 56 -1.46 19.11 13.12
N ASN A 57 -2.60 18.41 12.96
CA ASN A 57 -2.65 17.13 12.26
C ASN A 57 -2.45 17.24 10.74
N GLY A 58 -2.54 18.43 10.13
CA GLY A 58 -2.23 18.61 8.71
C GLY A 58 -0.73 18.64 8.40
N LEU A 59 0.07 19.08 9.37
CA LEU A 59 1.53 19.19 9.33
C LEU A 59 2.23 17.94 9.87
N VAL A 60 1.58 17.29 10.85
CA VAL A 60 2.04 16.06 11.50
C VAL A 60 1.86 14.82 10.62
N LEU A 61 1.32 14.92 9.39
CA LEU A 61 1.14 13.76 8.52
C LEU A 61 2.46 13.04 8.20
N SER A 62 3.52 13.75 7.79
CA SER A 62 4.81 13.12 7.47
C SER A 62 5.52 12.58 8.71
N ARG A 63 5.64 13.39 9.77
CA ARG A 63 6.22 12.96 11.06
C ARG A 63 5.42 11.82 11.69
N GLY A 64 4.09 11.86 11.59
CA GLY A 64 3.20 10.84 12.09
C GLY A 64 3.38 9.51 11.34
N ILE A 65 3.59 9.54 10.03
CA ILE A 65 3.95 8.33 9.26
C ILE A 65 5.29 7.76 9.77
N GLU A 66 6.33 8.59 9.86
CA GLU A 66 7.66 8.17 10.33
C GLU A 66 7.63 7.61 11.76
N GLU A 67 7.02 8.34 12.70
CA GLU A 67 6.84 7.92 14.09
C GLU A 67 6.02 6.62 14.19
N SER A 68 4.99 6.46 13.34
CA SER A 68 4.19 5.25 13.30
C SER A 68 4.99 4.04 12.81
N HIS A 69 5.91 4.22 11.85
CA HIS A 69 6.79 3.15 11.38
C HIS A 69 7.73 2.69 12.49
N VAL A 70 8.38 3.61 13.20
CA VAL A 70 9.26 3.29 14.34
C VAL A 70 8.47 2.60 15.45
N ASN A 71 7.29 3.13 15.81
CA ASN A 71 6.45 2.53 16.85
C ASN A 71 5.97 1.13 16.46
N CYS A 72 5.58 0.92 15.19
CA CYS A 72 5.23 -0.40 14.68
C CYS A 72 6.42 -1.35 14.72
N LEU A 73 7.62 -0.92 14.33
CA LEU A 73 8.82 -1.75 14.40
C LEU A 73 9.03 -2.29 15.82
N HIS A 74 8.99 -1.43 16.83
CA HIS A 74 9.17 -1.85 18.21
C HIS A 74 8.07 -2.79 18.71
N PHE A 75 6.83 -2.60 18.27
CA PHE A 75 5.72 -3.48 18.61
C PHE A 75 5.86 -4.88 18.01
N VAL A 76 6.28 -4.98 16.74
CA VAL A 76 6.37 -6.26 16.05
C VAL A 76 7.67 -7.03 16.32
N LYS A 77 8.75 -6.34 16.73
CA LYS A 77 10.06 -6.92 17.06
C LYS A 77 10.00 -8.23 17.86
N PRO A 78 9.16 -8.38 18.89
CA PRO A 78 9.09 -9.61 19.68
C PRO A 78 8.57 -10.83 18.92
N PHE A 79 7.88 -10.66 17.79
CA PHE A 79 7.18 -11.76 17.09
C PHE A 79 7.35 -11.77 15.56
N ALA A 80 8.06 -10.81 14.97
CA ALA A 80 8.31 -10.74 13.53
C ALA A 80 9.81 -10.80 13.23
N GLU A 81 10.21 -11.71 12.33
CA GLU A 81 11.57 -11.79 11.81
C GLU A 81 11.84 -10.67 10.79
N MET A 82 10.92 -10.51 9.83
CA MET A 82 10.99 -9.52 8.76
C MET A 82 9.76 -8.61 8.80
N VAL A 83 9.99 -7.32 8.58
CA VAL A 83 8.93 -6.30 8.59
C VAL A 83 9.04 -5.48 7.32
N VAL A 84 7.93 -5.33 6.60
CA VAL A 84 7.83 -4.52 5.39
C VAL A 84 7.07 -3.23 5.72
N PHE A 85 7.67 -2.09 5.42
CA PHE A 85 7.05 -0.77 5.52
C PHE A 85 6.64 -0.32 4.12
N THR A 86 5.33 -0.20 3.90
CA THR A 86 4.76 -0.05 2.57
C THR A 86 3.41 0.66 2.61
N ASP A 87 3.05 1.34 1.53
CA ASP A 87 1.71 1.88 1.37
C ASP A 87 0.73 0.74 1.03
N ILE A 88 -0.57 0.98 1.22
CA ILE A 88 -1.60 -0.06 1.02
C ILE A 88 -1.82 -0.43 -0.45
N ASP A 89 -1.31 0.39 -1.35
CA ASP A 89 -1.38 0.25 -2.80
C ASP A 89 -0.08 -0.27 -3.41
N ASP A 90 0.86 -0.68 -2.56
CA ASP A 90 2.12 -1.30 -2.93
C ASP A 90 2.11 -2.82 -2.69
N MET A 91 2.80 -3.53 -3.58
CA MET A 91 2.95 -4.98 -3.49
C MET A 91 4.36 -5.42 -3.86
N LEU A 92 4.96 -6.30 -3.05
CA LEU A 92 6.12 -7.06 -3.49
C LEU A 92 5.62 -8.28 -4.28
N MET A 93 6.17 -8.50 -5.47
CA MET A 93 5.88 -9.63 -6.34
C MET A 93 7.14 -10.06 -7.11
N PRO A 94 7.18 -11.27 -7.69
CA PRO A 94 8.24 -11.64 -8.63
C PRO A 94 8.30 -10.70 -9.82
N LEU A 95 9.50 -10.54 -10.39
CA LEU A 95 9.73 -9.72 -11.60
C LEU A 95 8.83 -10.14 -12.78
N ASP A 96 8.57 -11.45 -12.86
CA ASP A 96 7.60 -12.10 -13.72
C ASP A 96 6.40 -12.56 -12.87
N PRO A 97 5.28 -11.81 -12.85
CA PRO A 97 4.13 -12.15 -12.03
C PRO A 97 3.45 -13.47 -12.41
N MET A 98 3.78 -14.06 -13.56
CA MET A 98 3.35 -15.42 -13.90
C MET A 98 4.07 -16.50 -13.07
N ARG A 99 5.01 -16.12 -12.20
CA ARG A 99 5.64 -17.00 -11.20
C ARG A 99 5.07 -16.83 -9.80
N ILE A 100 3.94 -16.15 -9.67
CA ILE A 100 3.28 -15.99 -8.37
C ILE A 100 2.84 -17.35 -7.82
N HIS A 101 3.20 -17.58 -6.57
CA HIS A 101 2.68 -18.66 -5.74
C HIS A 101 2.62 -18.18 -4.28
N SER A 102 1.99 -18.97 -3.40
CA SER A 102 1.94 -18.64 -1.98
C SER A 102 3.35 -18.63 -1.38
N GLY A 103 3.65 -17.65 -0.52
CA GLY A 103 4.93 -17.52 0.16
C GLY A 103 6.05 -16.87 -0.67
N VAL A 104 5.81 -16.52 -1.93
CA VAL A 104 6.85 -15.99 -2.83
C VAL A 104 7.51 -14.71 -2.31
N ASN A 105 6.80 -13.88 -1.54
CA ASN A 105 7.39 -12.69 -0.93
C ASN A 105 8.43 -13.07 0.13
N ILE A 106 8.16 -14.09 0.93
CA ILE A 106 9.11 -14.61 1.92
C ILE A 106 10.34 -15.17 1.22
N GLU A 107 10.17 -15.88 0.11
CA GLU A 107 11.28 -16.44 -0.65
C GLU A 107 12.19 -15.36 -1.26
N ILE A 108 11.60 -14.33 -1.87
CA ILE A 108 12.34 -13.17 -2.39
C ILE A 108 13.16 -12.53 -1.26
N LEU A 109 12.52 -12.22 -0.14
CA LEU A 109 13.18 -11.54 0.99
C LEU A 109 14.27 -12.41 1.62
N ARG A 110 14.01 -13.71 1.86
CA ARG A 110 15.01 -14.65 2.38
C ARG A 110 16.17 -14.84 1.42
N SER A 111 15.94 -14.85 0.10
CA SER A 111 17.05 -14.88 -0.88
C SER A 111 17.94 -13.66 -0.72
N LEU A 112 17.35 -12.46 -0.65
CA LEU A 112 18.10 -11.21 -0.55
C LEU A 112 18.87 -11.09 0.77
N PHE A 113 18.29 -11.50 1.91
CA PHE A 113 19.01 -11.54 3.18
C PHE A 113 20.09 -12.62 3.25
N ARG A 114 19.96 -13.72 2.49
CA ARG A 114 21.05 -14.72 2.34
C ARG A 114 22.19 -14.19 1.48
N GLU A 115 21.87 -13.47 0.40
CA GLU A 115 22.85 -12.78 -0.45
C GLU A 115 23.61 -11.69 0.31
N HIS A 116 22.95 -11.06 1.29
CA HIS A 116 23.51 -9.99 2.10
C HIS A 116 23.36 -10.30 3.60
N PRO A 117 24.20 -11.17 4.19
CA PRO A 117 24.04 -11.63 5.57
C PRO A 117 24.13 -10.51 6.60
N ASN A 118 24.86 -9.43 6.30
CA ASN A 118 24.99 -8.23 7.15
C ASN A 118 23.91 -7.17 6.88
N ALA A 119 22.95 -7.43 5.99
CA ALA A 119 21.84 -6.52 5.80
C ALA A 119 20.95 -6.51 7.05
N GLY A 120 20.83 -5.36 7.69
CA GLY A 120 19.75 -5.10 8.64
C GLY A 120 18.49 -4.64 7.92
N SER A 121 18.64 -4.02 6.76
CA SER A 121 17.53 -3.61 5.91
C SER A 121 17.83 -3.69 4.42
N LEU A 122 16.75 -3.79 3.65
CA LEU A 122 16.72 -3.81 2.19
C LEU A 122 15.89 -2.60 1.72
N LEU A 123 16.47 -1.77 0.86
CA LEU A 123 15.78 -0.68 0.18
C LEU A 123 15.38 -1.11 -1.22
N PHE A 124 14.08 -1.12 -1.48
CA PHE A 124 13.52 -1.46 -2.78
C PHE A 124 13.09 -0.21 -3.52
N GLU A 125 13.33 -0.20 -4.82
CA GLU A 125 12.65 0.73 -5.70
C GLU A 125 11.19 0.27 -5.89
N HIS A 126 10.30 1.22 -6.16
CA HIS A 126 8.91 0.94 -6.53
C HIS A 126 8.72 1.14 -8.05
N ARG A 127 7.71 0.50 -8.64
CA ARG A 127 7.36 0.63 -10.06
C ARG A 127 5.87 0.82 -10.19
N ASP A 128 5.52 1.94 -10.80
CA ASP A 128 4.14 2.27 -11.07
C ASP A 128 3.59 1.27 -12.09
N PHE A 129 2.41 0.74 -11.78
CA PHE A 129 1.50 0.14 -12.74
C PHE A 129 0.13 0.80 -12.59
N VAL A 130 -0.60 0.87 -13.71
CA VAL A 130 -1.89 1.55 -13.77
C VAL A 130 -2.95 0.47 -13.96
N PRO A 131 -3.92 0.32 -13.03
CA PRO A 131 -5.07 -0.56 -13.27
C PRO A 131 -5.91 0.03 -14.41
N PRO A 132 -6.71 -0.77 -15.12
CA PRO A 132 -7.70 -0.22 -16.04
C PRO A 132 -8.68 0.73 -15.32
N GLU A 133 -9.35 1.60 -16.09
CA GLU A 133 -10.65 2.15 -15.68
C GLU A 133 -11.58 0.98 -15.33
N THR A 134 -11.99 0.87 -14.07
CA THR A 134 -13.22 0.13 -13.77
C THR A 134 -14.32 0.81 -14.56
N ALA A 135 -14.97 0.09 -15.47
CA ALA A 135 -15.93 0.67 -16.39
C ALA A 135 -16.95 1.55 -15.63
N PRO A 136 -17.22 2.78 -16.09
CA PRO A 136 -18.26 3.61 -15.48
C PRO A 136 -19.60 2.88 -15.60
N GLY A 137 -20.05 2.25 -14.51
CA GLY A 137 -21.31 1.51 -14.48
C GLY A 137 -21.35 0.29 -13.56
N GLU A 138 -20.23 -0.28 -13.11
CA GLU A 138 -20.27 -1.37 -12.13
C GLU A 138 -20.58 -0.80 -10.72
N LEU A 139 -21.87 -0.82 -10.38
CA LEU A 139 -22.42 -0.35 -9.12
C LEU A 139 -22.19 -1.41 -8.03
N TYR A 140 -20.98 -1.49 -7.51
CA TYR A 140 -20.69 -2.27 -6.31
C TYR A 140 -21.30 -1.56 -5.09
N GLN A 141 -22.44 -2.03 -4.60
CA GLN A 141 -23.11 -1.46 -3.43
C GLN A 141 -22.73 -2.20 -2.13
N SER A 142 -22.21 -3.42 -2.27
CA SER A 142 -21.80 -4.28 -1.17
C SER A 142 -20.42 -4.90 -1.43
N LEU A 143 -19.83 -5.54 -0.41
CA LEU A 143 -18.59 -6.30 -0.61
C LEU A 143 -18.80 -7.58 -1.41
N ALA A 144 -20.02 -8.15 -1.40
CA ALA A 144 -20.33 -9.34 -2.18
C ALA A 144 -20.21 -9.09 -3.69
N ASP A 145 -20.46 -7.84 -4.11
CA ASP A 145 -20.38 -7.47 -5.52
C ASP A 145 -18.91 -7.27 -5.96
N PHE A 146 -18.01 -6.90 -5.04
CA PHE A 146 -16.61 -6.60 -5.37
C PHE A 146 -15.80 -7.83 -5.80
N ASN A 147 -14.98 -7.66 -6.84
CA ASN A 147 -14.06 -8.67 -7.36
C ASN A 147 -12.74 -8.04 -7.86
N PHE A 148 -11.79 -8.89 -8.27
CA PHE A 148 -10.45 -8.55 -8.74
C PHE A 148 -10.28 -8.63 -10.27
N SER A 149 -11.37 -8.76 -11.03
CA SER A 149 -11.33 -8.93 -12.50
C SER A 149 -10.60 -7.81 -13.23
N PHE A 150 -10.58 -6.60 -12.66
CA PHE A 150 -9.85 -5.45 -13.20
C PHE A 150 -8.34 -5.73 -13.38
N LEU A 151 -7.75 -6.67 -12.62
CA LEU A 151 -6.34 -7.03 -12.78
C LEU A 151 -6.01 -7.61 -14.16
N HIS A 152 -6.96 -8.29 -14.82
CA HIS A 152 -6.76 -8.86 -16.17
C HIS A 152 -6.53 -7.77 -17.23
N GLN A 153 -7.06 -6.58 -17.02
CA GLN A 153 -6.93 -5.48 -17.99
C GLN A 153 -5.73 -4.57 -17.65
N THR A 154 -4.93 -4.91 -16.64
CA THR A 154 -3.68 -4.20 -16.36
C THR A 154 -2.67 -4.56 -17.44
N ARG A 155 -2.22 -3.57 -18.24
CA ARG A 155 -1.42 -3.85 -19.44
C ARG A 155 0.06 -3.53 -19.32
N TRP A 156 0.44 -2.52 -18.54
CA TRP A 156 1.81 -1.97 -18.62
C TRP A 156 2.41 -1.70 -17.25
N LYS A 157 3.70 -2.00 -17.12
CA LYS A 157 4.55 -1.54 -16.02
C LYS A 157 5.63 -0.60 -16.53
N THR A 158 6.03 0.34 -15.68
CA THR A 158 7.15 1.24 -15.98
C THR A 158 8.50 0.51 -15.98
N LYS A 159 9.42 0.84 -16.90
CA LYS A 159 10.80 0.33 -16.99
C LYS A 159 11.61 0.74 -15.77
N CYS A 160 12.64 -0.06 -15.43
CA CYS A 160 13.62 0.33 -14.42
C CYS A 160 14.40 1.58 -14.87
N LYS A 161 13.99 2.78 -14.42
CA LYS A 161 14.70 4.05 -14.62
C LYS A 161 15.49 4.38 -13.35
N ILE A 162 16.73 4.87 -13.52
CA ILE A 162 17.55 5.39 -12.42
C ILE A 162 17.04 6.79 -12.10
N TRP A 163 16.35 6.94 -10.97
CA TRP A 163 15.89 8.23 -10.47
C TRP A 163 16.02 8.26 -8.95
N ARG A 164 15.93 9.44 -8.33
CA ARG A 164 15.85 9.57 -6.86
C ARG A 164 14.45 9.10 -6.42
N MET A 165 14.24 7.78 -6.43
CA MET A 165 12.93 7.15 -6.21
C MET A 165 12.62 7.03 -4.71
N LYS A 166 11.33 7.14 -4.37
CA LYS A 166 10.80 6.87 -3.03
C LYS A 166 10.97 5.38 -2.73
N THR A 167 11.94 5.00 -1.93
CA THR A 167 12.18 3.57 -1.68
C THR A 167 11.16 2.99 -0.71
N ARG A 168 11.00 1.66 -0.74
CA ARG A 168 10.29 0.88 0.29
C ARG A 168 11.29 0.12 1.12
N VAL A 169 11.02 0.03 2.41
CA VAL A 169 11.96 -0.51 3.38
C VAL A 169 11.46 -1.86 3.86
N VAL A 170 12.31 -2.88 3.74
CA VAL A 170 12.14 -4.14 4.46
C VAL A 170 13.28 -4.27 5.45
N VAL A 171 12.97 -4.62 6.68
CA VAL A 171 13.97 -4.79 7.73
C VAL A 171 13.93 -6.20 8.27
N ASN A 172 15.09 -6.69 8.70
CA ASN A 172 15.13 -7.74 9.70
C ASN A 172 14.95 -7.07 11.07
N ALA A 173 13.86 -7.39 11.77
CA ALA A 173 13.45 -6.66 12.96
C ALA A 173 14.51 -6.67 14.07
N SER A 174 15.29 -7.76 14.16
CA SER A 174 16.31 -7.93 15.20
C SER A 174 17.57 -7.09 14.97
N ARG A 175 17.74 -6.49 13.79
CA ARG A 175 18.98 -5.85 13.30
C ARG A 175 18.87 -4.32 13.17
N VAL A 176 17.69 -3.77 13.39
CA VAL A 176 17.39 -2.34 13.16
C VAL A 176 16.70 -1.77 14.39
N ASP A 177 17.08 -0.57 14.80
CA ASP A 177 16.45 0.14 15.92
C ASP A 177 15.46 1.22 15.47
N SER A 178 15.66 1.83 14.30
CA SER A 178 14.66 2.75 13.73
C SER A 178 14.57 2.66 12.21
N VAL A 179 13.43 3.10 11.68
CA VAL A 179 13.11 3.13 10.26
C VAL A 179 12.48 4.47 9.90
N ASN A 180 12.72 4.94 8.68
CA ASN A 180 12.08 6.11 8.09
C ASN A 180 11.18 5.64 6.92
N MET A 181 10.30 6.48 6.42
CA MET A 181 9.35 6.20 5.34
C MET A 181 10.03 5.73 4.04
N HIS A 182 11.21 6.28 3.70
CA HIS A 182 11.93 5.97 2.45
C HIS A 182 13.38 5.53 2.65
N GLU A 183 13.77 5.26 3.89
CA GLU A 183 15.10 4.78 4.24
C GLU A 183 15.07 4.11 5.61
N THR A 184 16.15 3.45 5.98
CA THR A 184 16.30 2.90 7.32
C THR A 184 16.99 3.93 8.19
N GLY A 185 16.59 4.02 9.46
CA GLY A 185 17.26 4.86 10.44
C GLY A 185 18.50 4.16 10.98
N ILE A 186 18.45 3.79 12.25
CA ILE A 186 19.61 3.25 12.98
C ILE A 186 19.65 1.72 12.83
N HIS A 187 20.77 1.21 12.32
CA HIS A 187 21.10 -0.22 12.37
C HIS A 187 21.85 -0.55 13.66
N ARG A 188 21.65 -1.78 14.16
CA ARG A 188 22.48 -2.32 15.23
C ARG A 188 23.90 -2.57 14.73
N PHE A 189 24.85 -2.53 15.64
CA PHE A 189 26.27 -2.70 15.34
C PHE A 189 26.52 -3.96 14.48
N GLY A 190 27.29 -3.80 13.39
CA GLY A 190 27.60 -4.87 12.44
C GLY A 190 26.62 -5.04 11.29
N TYR A 191 25.49 -4.32 11.29
CA TYR A 191 24.50 -4.38 10.22
C TYR A 191 24.44 -3.09 9.41
N SER A 192 24.05 -3.21 8.14
CA SER A 192 23.94 -2.08 7.23
C SER A 192 22.68 -2.15 6.38
N GLN A 193 22.43 -1.04 5.68
CA GLN A 193 21.40 -0.96 4.66
C GLN A 193 21.94 -1.46 3.32
N VAL A 194 21.14 -2.26 2.62
CA VAL A 194 21.45 -2.71 1.27
C VAL A 194 20.37 -2.21 0.31
N ARG A 195 20.79 -1.52 -0.75
CA ARG A 195 19.88 -1.13 -1.82
C ARG A 195 19.73 -2.28 -2.81
N VAL A 196 18.49 -2.71 -3.03
CA VAL A 196 18.14 -3.79 -3.96
C VAL A 196 17.97 -3.20 -5.36
N PRO A 197 18.77 -3.61 -6.35
CA PRO A 197 18.59 -3.15 -7.73
C PRO A 197 17.21 -3.54 -8.25
N CYS A 198 16.51 -2.64 -8.95
CA CYS A 198 15.16 -2.91 -9.48
C CYS A 198 15.06 -4.18 -10.34
N ARG A 199 16.13 -4.51 -11.07
CA ARG A 199 16.21 -5.73 -11.90
C ARG A 199 16.34 -7.02 -11.06
N ARG A 200 16.67 -6.91 -9.78
CA ARG A 200 16.72 -8.03 -8.84
C ARG A 200 15.36 -8.23 -8.17
N ALA A 201 14.77 -7.15 -7.64
CA ALA A 201 13.42 -7.11 -7.09
C ALA A 201 12.96 -5.65 -6.92
N HIS A 202 11.66 -5.42 -6.97
CA HIS A 202 11.05 -4.11 -6.75
C HIS A 202 9.61 -4.26 -6.23
N PHE A 203 9.09 -3.19 -5.65
CA PHE A 203 7.67 -3.09 -5.30
C PHE A 203 6.89 -2.61 -6.53
N TYR A 204 5.66 -3.06 -6.66
CA TYR A 204 4.70 -2.60 -7.64
C TYR A 204 3.76 -1.63 -6.93
N HIS A 205 3.74 -0.37 -7.36
CA HIS A 205 2.90 0.69 -6.81
C HIS A 205 1.70 0.91 -7.74
N LEU A 206 0.48 0.78 -7.23
CA LEU A 206 -0.72 1.05 -8.01
C LEU A 206 -0.89 2.56 -8.17
N ARG A 207 -0.63 3.08 -9.37
CA ARG A 207 -0.78 4.51 -9.61
C ARG A 207 -2.22 4.87 -9.93
N HIS A 208 -2.67 5.96 -9.34
CA HIS A 208 -3.97 6.57 -9.58
C HIS A 208 -3.98 7.66 -10.68
N SER A 209 -2.84 7.92 -11.33
CA SER A 209 -2.69 8.97 -12.34
C SER A 209 -2.48 8.36 -13.73
N PHE A 210 -3.21 8.88 -14.73
CA PHE A 210 -3.41 8.24 -16.03
C PHE A 210 -2.73 9.01 -17.19
N LYS A 211 -2.32 10.26 -16.96
CA LYS A 211 -1.56 11.06 -17.96
C LYS A 211 -0.17 10.53 -18.31
N ASN A 212 0.42 9.65 -17.49
CA ASN A 212 1.75 9.07 -17.72
C ASN A 212 1.71 7.55 -17.85
N ILE A 213 0.66 7.00 -18.48
CA ILE A 213 0.66 5.58 -18.84
C ILE A 213 1.82 5.35 -19.78
N ALA A 214 2.68 4.42 -19.35
CA ALA A 214 3.82 3.95 -20.11
C ALA A 214 3.32 3.21 -21.37
N LEU A 215 3.00 3.96 -22.44
CA LEU A 215 2.63 3.39 -23.73
C LEU A 215 3.82 2.63 -24.30
N ASN A 216 3.62 1.34 -24.63
CA ASN A 216 4.64 0.45 -25.18
C ASN A 216 5.86 0.18 -24.27
N GLU A 217 5.70 0.22 -22.95
CA GLU A 217 6.74 -0.27 -22.04
C GLU A 217 6.63 -1.79 -21.82
N TRP A 218 6.81 -2.31 -20.60
CA TRP A 218 6.84 -3.75 -20.38
C TRP A 218 5.43 -4.27 -20.15
N PRO A 219 4.94 -5.24 -20.93
CA PRO A 219 3.66 -5.86 -20.63
C PRO A 219 3.75 -6.57 -19.28
N ILE A 220 2.67 -6.49 -18.51
CA ILE A 220 2.53 -7.23 -17.26
C ILE A 220 1.26 -8.07 -17.34
N LYS A 221 1.35 -9.33 -16.94
CA LYS A 221 0.22 -10.25 -16.87
C LYS A 221 -0.01 -10.58 -15.41
N LEU A 222 -1.20 -10.27 -14.91
CA LEU A 222 -1.58 -10.47 -13.51
C LEU A 222 -2.62 -11.57 -13.34
N ASP A 223 -2.81 -12.42 -14.34
CA ASP A 223 -3.83 -13.48 -14.38
C ASP A 223 -3.72 -14.43 -13.17
N LEU A 224 -2.52 -14.89 -12.84
CA LEU A 224 -2.31 -15.76 -11.68
C LEU A 224 -2.57 -15.07 -10.35
N LEU A 225 -2.21 -13.79 -10.25
CA LEU A 225 -2.53 -13.00 -9.06
C LEU A 225 -4.05 -12.89 -8.94
N GLN A 226 -4.73 -12.46 -10.00
CA GLN A 226 -6.17 -12.29 -10.02
C GLN A 226 -6.89 -13.56 -9.61
N TYR A 227 -6.58 -14.69 -10.25
CA TYR A 227 -7.16 -16.00 -9.90
C TYR A 227 -7.01 -16.31 -8.41
N LYS A 228 -5.81 -16.07 -7.87
CA LYS A 228 -5.51 -16.33 -6.45
C LYS A 228 -6.29 -15.39 -5.52
N LEU A 229 -6.41 -14.11 -5.87
CA LEU A 229 -7.16 -13.13 -5.09
C LEU A 229 -8.66 -13.42 -5.11
N GLU A 230 -9.23 -13.80 -6.26
CA GLU A 230 -10.64 -14.18 -6.36
C GLU A 230 -10.97 -15.36 -5.46
N GLN A 231 -10.19 -16.44 -5.54
CA GLN A 231 -10.42 -17.62 -4.71
C GLN A 231 -10.35 -17.27 -3.22
N GLN A 232 -9.33 -16.51 -2.83
CA GLN A 232 -9.15 -16.08 -1.44
C GLN A 232 -10.32 -15.19 -0.98
N TRP A 233 -10.78 -14.28 -1.83
CA TRP A 233 -11.85 -13.35 -1.52
C TRP A 233 -13.21 -14.03 -1.41
N GLN A 234 -13.53 -14.95 -2.31
CA GLN A 234 -14.75 -15.74 -2.24
C GLN A 234 -14.80 -16.56 -0.94
N LEU A 235 -13.68 -17.14 -0.51
CA LEU A 235 -13.60 -17.80 0.80
C LEU A 235 -13.87 -16.80 1.95
N ARG A 236 -13.33 -15.59 1.88
CA ARG A 236 -13.61 -14.57 2.91
C ARG A 236 -15.08 -14.19 2.94
N LEU A 237 -15.69 -13.89 1.80
CA LEU A 237 -17.10 -13.53 1.73
C LEU A 237 -18.00 -14.64 2.32
N ASN A 238 -17.69 -15.90 2.01
CA ASN A 238 -18.49 -17.03 2.47
C ASN A 238 -18.33 -17.36 3.96
N PHE A 239 -17.11 -17.26 4.50
CA PHE A 239 -16.81 -17.77 5.85
C PHE A 239 -16.48 -16.71 6.90
N ASN A 240 -15.90 -15.58 6.49
CA ASN A 240 -15.38 -14.59 7.42
C ASN A 240 -16.22 -13.30 7.40
N PHE A 241 -16.64 -12.87 6.22
CA PHE A 241 -17.20 -11.54 5.94
C PHE A 241 -18.70 -11.64 5.64
N THR A 242 -19.33 -12.79 5.87
CA THR A 242 -20.72 -13.10 5.46
C THR A 242 -21.69 -11.98 5.82
N LYS A 243 -21.62 -11.46 7.05
CA LYS A 243 -22.49 -10.39 7.54
C LYS A 243 -22.26 -9.07 6.82
N ILE A 244 -21.02 -8.57 6.78
CA ILE A 244 -20.69 -7.30 6.12
C ILE A 244 -20.90 -7.39 4.60
N ALA A 245 -20.75 -8.58 4.02
CA ALA A 245 -20.88 -8.82 2.60
C ALA A 245 -22.30 -8.61 2.08
N THR A 246 -23.31 -9.04 2.84
CA THR A 246 -24.71 -9.01 2.40
C THR A 246 -25.54 -7.93 3.07
N GLU A 247 -25.25 -7.57 4.32
CA GLU A 247 -26.13 -6.69 5.12
C GLU A 247 -25.69 -5.22 5.09
N THR A 248 -24.45 -4.93 4.66
CA THR A 248 -23.90 -3.57 4.71
C THR A 248 -23.82 -2.96 3.32
N LYS A 249 -24.51 -1.83 3.13
CA LYS A 249 -24.29 -0.96 1.97
C LYS A 249 -23.11 -0.04 2.25
N LEU A 250 -22.13 -0.06 1.36
CA LEU A 250 -20.93 0.78 1.48
C LEU A 250 -21.17 2.16 0.87
N THR A 251 -20.56 3.18 1.48
CA THR A 251 -20.55 4.53 0.95
C THR A 251 -19.67 4.59 -0.29
N ARG A 252 -20.17 5.24 -1.33
CA ARG A 252 -19.43 5.43 -2.58
C ARG A 252 -18.54 6.67 -2.48
N SER A 253 -17.27 6.49 -2.79
CA SER A 253 -16.39 7.57 -3.25
C SER A 253 -16.23 7.47 -4.76
N SER A 254 -16.41 8.56 -5.48
CA SER A 254 -16.16 8.62 -6.93
C SER A 254 -15.46 9.90 -7.32
N PHE A 255 -14.68 9.83 -8.39
CA PHE A 255 -14.25 10.97 -9.17
C PHE A 255 -14.99 10.92 -10.52
N GLU A 256 -15.21 12.06 -11.17
CA GLU A 256 -15.98 12.16 -12.43
C GLU A 256 -15.28 11.47 -13.59
N SER A 257 -13.96 11.63 -13.68
CA SER A 257 -13.08 10.92 -14.62
C SER A 257 -11.65 10.88 -14.10
N PHE A 258 -10.83 9.96 -14.63
CA PHE A 258 -9.40 9.98 -14.31
C PHE A 258 -8.71 11.27 -14.75
N ALA A 259 -9.24 11.94 -15.78
CA ALA A 259 -8.78 13.27 -16.17
C ALA A 259 -9.06 14.31 -15.06
N ASP A 260 -10.22 14.25 -14.40
CA ASP A 260 -10.55 15.14 -13.28
C ASP A 260 -9.68 14.88 -12.06
N PHE A 261 -9.40 13.60 -11.77
CA PHE A 261 -8.45 13.23 -10.73
C PHE A 261 -7.05 13.79 -11.04
N ASP A 262 -6.57 13.61 -12.28
CA ASP A 262 -5.28 14.14 -12.72
C ASP A 262 -5.23 15.67 -12.66
N ASN A 263 -6.31 16.36 -13.02
CA ASN A 263 -6.40 17.82 -12.93
C ASN A 263 -6.38 18.29 -11.47
N CYS A 264 -7.07 17.59 -10.56
CA CYS A 264 -6.99 17.86 -9.13
C CYS A 264 -5.57 17.63 -8.59
N MET A 265 -4.89 16.56 -9.02
CA MET A 265 -3.51 16.30 -8.64
C MET A 265 -2.54 17.38 -9.14
N ILE A 266 -2.76 17.92 -10.33
CA ILE A 266 -1.97 19.05 -10.86
C ILE A 266 -2.19 20.28 -9.97
N ALA A 267 -3.44 20.61 -9.66
CA ALA A 267 -3.77 21.75 -8.79
C ALA A 267 -3.14 21.61 -7.40
N ILE A 268 -3.16 20.41 -6.80
CA ILE A 268 -2.47 20.12 -5.53
C ILE A 268 -0.97 20.39 -5.65
N ASN A 269 -0.33 19.90 -6.71
CA ASN A 269 1.11 20.11 -6.91
C ASN A 269 1.43 21.61 -7.08
N GLU A 270 0.66 22.34 -7.88
CA GLU A 270 0.82 23.80 -8.06
C GLU A 270 0.64 24.56 -6.74
N GLU A 271 -0.32 24.14 -5.91
CA GLU A 271 -0.51 24.69 -4.57
C GLU A 271 0.70 24.40 -3.66
N HIS A 272 1.26 23.18 -3.68
CA HIS A 272 2.47 22.85 -2.91
C HIS A 272 3.67 23.73 -3.27
N TRP A 273 3.79 24.14 -4.53
CA TRP A 273 4.87 25.04 -4.97
C TRP A 273 4.65 26.51 -4.60
N SER A 274 3.41 26.91 -4.30
CA SER A 274 3.04 28.32 -4.03
C SER A 274 2.73 28.62 -2.56
N LEU A 275 2.48 27.59 -1.73
CA LEU A 275 2.21 27.75 -0.30
C LEU A 275 3.44 28.21 0.49
N ARG A 276 3.30 29.34 1.20
CA ARG A 276 4.23 29.76 2.28
C ARG A 276 4.07 28.93 3.56
N VAL A 277 2.97 28.18 3.69
CA VAL A 277 2.64 27.39 4.87
C VAL A 277 2.04 26.04 4.45
N SER A 278 2.81 24.97 4.59
CA SER A 278 2.43 23.97 5.59
C SER A 278 1.32 22.94 5.29
N ARG A 279 0.58 23.07 4.19
CA ARG A 279 -0.55 22.16 3.92
C ARG A 279 -0.10 21.05 2.99
N CYS A 280 0.21 19.87 3.55
CA CYS A 280 0.35 18.65 2.76
C CYS A 280 -1.04 18.18 2.30
N LEU A 281 -1.57 18.79 1.24
CA LEU A 281 -2.68 18.20 0.50
C LEU A 281 -2.21 16.88 -0.11
N THR A 282 -2.93 15.79 0.12
CA THR A 282 -2.61 14.48 -0.47
C THR A 282 -3.74 14.03 -1.39
N PRO A 283 -3.52 13.03 -2.26
CA PRO A 283 -4.47 12.65 -3.31
C PRO A 283 -5.89 12.32 -2.83
N HIS A 284 -6.07 11.99 -1.54
CA HIS A 284 -7.39 11.74 -0.93
C HIS A 284 -8.39 12.88 -1.14
N VAL A 285 -7.93 14.14 -1.22
CA VAL A 285 -8.80 15.31 -1.47
C VAL A 285 -9.43 15.25 -2.87
N CYS A 286 -8.77 14.59 -3.82
CA CYS A 286 -9.32 14.40 -5.16
C CYS A 286 -10.41 13.32 -5.21
N TYR A 287 -10.52 12.47 -4.19
CA TYR A 287 -11.57 11.46 -4.05
C TYR A 287 -12.77 11.95 -3.22
N SER A 288 -12.66 13.10 -2.55
CA SER A 288 -13.67 13.57 -1.59
C SER A 288 -14.82 14.36 -2.22
N ARG A 289 -15.03 14.29 -3.54
CA ARG A 289 -16.33 14.66 -4.10
C ARG A 289 -17.34 13.59 -3.66
N MET A 290 -17.85 13.74 -2.44
CA MET A 290 -19.09 13.08 -2.05
C MET A 290 -20.12 13.48 -3.10
N ALA A 291 -20.75 12.49 -3.76
CA ALA A 291 -21.88 12.75 -4.63
C ALA A 291 -22.87 13.62 -3.83
N ARG A 292 -23.11 14.84 -4.33
CA ARG A 292 -24.15 15.71 -3.79
C ARG A 292 -25.51 15.10 -4.09
#